data_AF-A0A515EP54-F1
#
_entry.id   AF-A0A515EP54-F1
#
_cell.length_a   1.000
_cell.length_b   1.000
_cell.length_c   1.000
_cell.angle_alpha   90.00
_cell.angle_beta   90.00
_cell.angle_gamma   90.00
#
_symmetry.space_group_name_H-M   'P 1'
#
loop_
_entity.id
_entity.type
_entity.pdbx_description
1 polymer ?
#
loop_
_entity_poly.entity_id
_entity_poly.type
_entity_poly.pdbx_seq_one_letter_code
_entity_poly.pdbx_strand_id
1 'polypeptide(L)'
;MAIFDHDDICHHERLASQLWFMESLPYVDIVDSAITYFSEVKDLATASRVLCHPCEDAVIKTKLLRICPIGHPSAMSRRNLFTDAGGYLAEFSRAEDYALWCRAAPPGKRFANLEESLMFYRLHPARTSQVQCQRMAVKDIEIKRLCIRALLGGDDASLAELLCLGLYHKSNKSLAGALTGLIPVILKFGQRMPCPNTSADLVGQVLAQRFNDAHSSVSGGYWWVLLSLR
;
A
#
# COMPACT_ATOMS: atom_id res chain seq x y z
N MET A 1 14.42 1.74 -14.65
CA MET A 1 14.45 3.06 -13.99
C MET A 1 14.45 2.81 -12.51
N ALA A 2 15.40 3.39 -11.77
CA ALA A 2 15.44 3.32 -10.32
C ALA A 2 14.89 4.63 -9.76
N ILE A 3 14.00 4.54 -8.78
CA ILE A 3 13.38 5.69 -8.12
C ILE A 3 14.19 5.97 -6.83
N PHE A 4 14.26 7.24 -6.44
CA PHE A 4 14.97 7.65 -5.22
C PHE A 4 14.49 9.02 -4.76
N ASP A 5 14.23 9.16 -3.47
CA ASP A 5 13.86 10.45 -2.85
C ASP A 5 15.10 11.16 -2.31
N HIS A 6 15.07 12.49 -2.33
CA HIS A 6 16.21 13.35 -2.03
C HIS A 6 16.76 13.27 -0.59
N ASP A 7 15.96 12.79 0.35
CA ASP A 7 16.22 12.79 1.79
C ASP A 7 16.60 11.40 2.34
N ASP A 8 16.59 10.39 1.47
CA ASP A 8 16.91 9.01 1.81
C ASP A 8 18.39 8.65 1.54
N ILE A 9 18.80 7.44 1.91
CA ILE A 9 20.14 6.90 1.61
C ILE A 9 19.99 5.57 0.86
N CYS A 10 20.66 5.46 -0.28
CA CYS A 10 20.72 4.26 -1.09
C CYS A 10 21.84 3.34 -0.60
N HIS A 11 21.56 2.06 -0.32
CA HIS A 11 22.64 1.09 -0.12
C HIS A 11 23.47 0.98 -1.40
N HIS A 12 24.79 0.88 -1.26
CA HIS A 12 25.72 0.88 -2.39
C HIS A 12 25.48 -0.27 -3.38
N GLU A 13 24.96 -1.40 -2.90
CA GLU A 13 24.64 -2.57 -3.74
C GLU A 13 23.23 -2.52 -4.35
N ARG A 14 22.35 -1.57 -3.96
CA ARG A 14 20.92 -1.59 -4.34
C ARG A 14 20.71 -1.76 -5.83
N LEU A 15 21.37 -0.92 -6.62
CA LEU A 15 21.22 -0.92 -8.07
C LEU A 15 21.70 -2.23 -8.70
N ALA A 16 22.83 -2.76 -8.22
CA ALA A 16 23.38 -4.02 -8.73
C ALA A 16 22.47 -5.19 -8.40
N SER A 17 22.00 -5.31 -7.15
CA SER A 17 21.12 -6.40 -6.71
C SER A 17 19.77 -6.39 -7.41
N GLN A 18 19.12 -5.22 -7.50
CA GLN A 18 17.83 -5.09 -8.19
C GLN A 18 17.95 -5.32 -9.70
N LEU A 19 19.00 -4.80 -10.34
CA LEU A 19 19.25 -5.03 -11.76
C LEU A 19 19.48 -6.52 -12.03
N TRP A 20 20.38 -7.15 -11.26
CA TRP A 20 20.68 -8.58 -11.40
C TRP A 20 19.42 -9.44 -11.21
N PHE A 21 18.58 -9.12 -10.22
CA PHE A 21 17.32 -9.81 -10.00
C PHE A 21 16.37 -9.68 -11.20
N MET A 22 16.19 -8.47 -11.73
CA MET A 22 15.33 -8.24 -12.89
C MET A 22 15.90 -8.83 -14.19
N GLU A 23 17.22 -8.89 -14.36
CA GLU A 23 17.86 -9.56 -15.50
C GLU A 23 17.70 -11.08 -15.41
N SER A 24 17.80 -11.64 -14.20
CA SER A 24 17.62 -13.07 -13.94
C SER A 24 16.16 -13.51 -14.07
N LEU A 25 15.20 -12.62 -13.80
CA LEU A 25 13.76 -12.88 -13.94
C LEU A 25 13.12 -11.85 -14.89
N PRO A 26 13.24 -12.03 -16.22
CA PRO A 26 12.80 -11.04 -17.20
C PRO A 26 11.31 -10.66 -17.13
N TYR A 27 10.48 -11.57 -16.60
CA TYR A 27 9.05 -11.35 -16.40
C TYR A 27 8.72 -10.38 -15.27
N VAL A 28 9.68 -10.01 -14.41
CA VAL A 28 9.49 -9.01 -13.34
C VAL A 28 9.56 -7.61 -13.95
N ASP A 29 8.52 -6.81 -13.68
CA ASP A 29 8.41 -5.43 -14.15
C ASP A 29 8.84 -4.41 -13.10
N ILE A 30 8.64 -4.73 -11.82
CA ILE A 30 8.86 -3.84 -10.68
C ILE A 30 9.51 -4.67 -9.57
N VAL A 31 10.62 -4.17 -9.02
CA VAL A 31 11.29 -4.74 -7.86
C VAL A 31 11.46 -3.69 -6.77
N ASP A 32 11.10 -4.01 -5.53
CA ASP A 32 11.44 -3.25 -4.33
C ASP A 32 12.53 -3.97 -3.51
N SER A 33 12.95 -3.38 -2.40
CA SER A 33 13.81 -4.01 -1.39
C SER A 33 13.28 -3.72 0.02
N ALA A 34 13.76 -4.46 1.02
CA ALA A 34 13.43 -4.11 2.39
C ALA A 34 13.99 -2.71 2.73
N ILE A 35 13.34 -2.06 3.70
CA ILE A 35 13.61 -0.67 4.03
C ILE A 35 14.02 -0.57 5.50
N THR A 36 15.21 -0.04 5.75
CA THR A 36 15.63 0.32 7.10
C THR A 36 15.24 1.76 7.39
N TYR A 37 14.45 1.99 8.44
CA TYR A 37 14.12 3.34 8.87
C TYR A 37 15.23 3.96 9.72
N PHE A 38 15.51 5.23 9.49
CA PHE A 38 16.47 6.00 10.29
C PHE A 38 16.00 7.44 10.49
N SER A 39 16.50 8.14 11.51
CA SER A 39 16.21 9.58 11.73
C SER A 39 17.46 10.40 11.47
N GLU A 40 18.56 10.05 12.13
CA GLU A 40 19.88 10.63 11.91
C GLU A 40 20.86 9.58 11.37
N VAL A 41 21.87 10.02 10.61
CA VAL A 41 22.85 9.12 9.96
C VAL A 41 23.62 8.28 10.99
N LYS A 42 23.88 8.85 12.17
CA LYS A 42 24.55 8.15 13.28
C LYS A 42 23.77 6.93 13.78
N ASP A 43 22.45 6.90 13.56
CA ASP A 43 21.56 5.84 14.02
C ASP A 43 21.55 4.64 13.06
N LEU A 44 22.12 4.75 11.85
CA LEU A 44 22.07 3.68 10.86
C LEU A 44 22.74 2.39 11.36
N ALA A 45 23.83 2.50 12.11
CA ALA A 45 24.54 1.35 12.66
C ALA A 45 23.73 0.61 13.74
N THR A 46 22.75 1.26 14.37
CA THR A 46 21.90 0.73 15.43
C THR A 46 20.43 0.62 15.02
N ALA A 47 20.12 0.93 13.75
CA ALA A 47 18.77 0.94 13.23
C ALA A 47 18.20 -0.49 13.26
N SER A 48 17.24 -0.72 14.14
CA SER A 48 16.60 -2.03 14.33
C SER A 48 15.28 -2.17 13.58
N ARG A 49 14.74 -1.08 13.02
CA ARG A 49 13.43 -1.07 12.38
C ARG A 49 13.56 -1.29 10.87
N VAL A 50 13.56 -2.55 10.48
CA VAL A 50 13.48 -2.98 9.08
C VAL A 50 12.03 -3.28 8.73
N LEU A 51 11.56 -2.74 7.60
CA LEU A 51 10.28 -3.07 7.00
C LEU A 51 10.51 -4.03 5.84
N CYS A 52 10.02 -5.25 6.01
CA CYS A 52 9.99 -6.25 4.95
C CYS A 52 8.57 -6.34 4.37
N HIS A 53 8.46 -6.18 3.05
CA HIS A 53 7.23 -6.43 2.32
C HIS A 53 7.23 -7.86 1.77
N PRO A 54 6.06 -8.45 1.44
CA PRO A 54 6.01 -9.76 0.80
C PRO A 54 6.76 -9.77 -0.52
N CYS A 55 7.37 -10.90 -0.86
CA CYS A 55 8.23 -11.02 -2.04
C CYS A 55 7.46 -11.45 -3.30
N GLU A 56 6.30 -12.09 -3.15
CA GLU A 56 5.58 -12.71 -4.25
C GLU A 56 4.52 -11.78 -4.88
N ASP A 57 4.52 -11.69 -6.21
CA ASP A 57 3.58 -10.89 -7.02
C ASP A 57 2.12 -10.96 -6.56
N ALA A 58 1.60 -12.18 -6.36
CA ALA A 58 0.20 -12.39 -5.98
C ALA A 58 -0.10 -11.83 -4.57
N VAL A 59 0.84 -11.95 -3.64
CA VAL A 59 0.71 -11.46 -2.27
C VAL A 59 0.86 -9.93 -2.25
N ILE A 60 1.82 -9.38 -2.99
CA ILE A 60 2.01 -7.93 -3.18
C ILE A 60 0.73 -7.30 -3.75
N LYS A 61 0.20 -7.83 -4.86
CA LYS A 61 -1.05 -7.36 -5.47
C LYS A 61 -2.25 -7.48 -4.53
N THR A 62 -2.25 -8.50 -3.67
CA THR A 62 -3.29 -8.65 -2.66
C THR A 62 -3.19 -7.60 -1.56
N LYS A 63 -1.98 -7.33 -1.08
CA LYS A 63 -1.74 -6.31 -0.04
C LYS A 63 -1.88 -4.88 -0.57
N LEU A 64 -1.69 -4.64 -1.87
CA LEU A 64 -1.91 -3.32 -2.51
C LEU A 64 -3.29 -2.74 -2.22
N LEU A 65 -4.32 -3.56 -1.97
CA LEU A 65 -5.67 -3.07 -1.66
C LEU A 65 -5.87 -2.69 -0.19
N ARG A 66 -4.85 -2.86 0.65
CA ARG A 66 -4.85 -2.48 2.07
C ARG A 66 -3.78 -1.46 2.40
N ILE A 67 -2.55 -1.72 1.97
CA ILE A 67 -1.35 -0.92 2.18
C ILE A 67 -0.61 -0.74 0.85
N CYS A 68 0.44 0.08 0.83
CA CYS A 68 1.38 0.12 -0.29
C CYS A 68 2.61 -0.76 0.02
N PRO A 69 2.69 -2.01 -0.48
CA PRO A 69 3.81 -2.92 -0.23
C PRO A 69 5.00 -2.70 -1.18
N ILE A 70 5.15 -1.47 -1.68
CA ILE A 70 6.24 -1.02 -2.54
C ILE A 70 6.69 0.34 -1.99
N GLY A 71 7.90 0.40 -1.44
CA GLY A 71 8.54 1.64 -1.05
C GLY A 71 8.92 2.43 -2.28
N HIS A 72 8.22 3.54 -2.52
CA HIS A 72 8.47 4.40 -3.68
C HIS A 72 9.96 4.69 -3.94
N PRO A 73 10.75 5.16 -2.95
CA PRO A 73 12.14 5.52 -3.20
C PRO A 73 13.08 4.31 -3.24
N SER A 74 12.58 3.10 -2.98
CA SER A 74 13.33 1.84 -3.08
C SER A 74 13.03 1.10 -4.39
N ALA A 75 11.96 1.44 -5.10
CA ALA A 75 11.54 0.73 -6.30
C ALA A 75 12.45 0.93 -7.53
N MET A 76 12.71 -0.17 -8.25
CA MET A 76 13.23 -0.20 -9.61
C MET A 76 12.21 -0.85 -10.54
N SER A 77 12.06 -0.32 -11.76
CA SER A 77 11.08 -0.83 -12.72
C SER A 77 11.58 -0.83 -14.17
N ARG A 78 10.91 -1.63 -15.01
CA ARG A 78 11.06 -1.54 -16.47
C ARG A 78 10.57 -0.19 -16.97
N ARG A 79 11.22 0.33 -18.03
CA ARG A 79 10.89 1.65 -18.59
C ARG A 79 9.41 1.75 -19.00
N ASN A 80 8.86 0.69 -19.58
CA ASN A 80 7.48 0.67 -20.07
C ASN A 80 6.43 0.73 -18.95
N LEU A 81 6.80 0.58 -17.66
CA LEU A 81 5.86 0.75 -16.56
C LEU A 81 5.10 2.09 -16.67
N PHE A 82 5.83 3.18 -16.87
CA PHE A 82 5.26 4.52 -16.82
C PHE A 82 4.43 4.83 -18.04
N THR A 83 4.79 4.28 -19.20
CA THR A 83 3.97 4.40 -20.41
C THR A 83 2.68 3.61 -20.28
N ASP A 84 2.77 2.38 -19.75
CA ASP A 84 1.64 1.45 -19.70
C ASP A 84 0.64 1.83 -18.58
N ALA A 85 1.14 2.37 -17.45
CA ALA A 85 0.32 2.78 -16.31
C ALA A 85 -0.02 4.29 -16.28
N GLY A 86 0.41 5.06 -17.29
CA GLY A 86 0.12 6.49 -17.42
C GLY A 86 0.90 7.43 -16.49
N GLY A 87 2.02 6.98 -15.92
CA GLY A 87 2.91 7.79 -15.09
C GLY A 87 2.27 8.33 -13.80
N TYR A 88 2.83 9.42 -13.26
CA TYR A 88 2.24 10.10 -12.10
C TYR A 88 1.12 11.04 -12.55
N LEU A 89 -0.10 10.81 -12.08
CA LEU A 89 -1.24 11.68 -12.42
C LEU A 89 -1.52 12.66 -11.30
N ALA A 90 -1.63 13.94 -11.66
CA ALA A 90 -1.86 15.04 -10.72
C ALA A 90 -3.16 14.91 -9.91
N GLU A 91 -4.17 14.21 -10.44
CA GLU A 91 -5.43 13.95 -9.72
C GLU A 91 -5.26 13.11 -8.45
N PHE A 92 -4.19 12.31 -8.37
CA PHE A 92 -3.83 11.50 -7.20
C PHE A 92 -2.79 12.19 -6.33
N SER A 93 -2.72 13.53 -6.35
CA SER A 93 -1.66 14.21 -5.62
C SER A 93 -1.61 13.80 -4.14
N ARG A 94 -0.39 13.56 -3.65
CA ARG A 94 -0.02 13.00 -2.33
C ARG A 94 -0.13 11.48 -2.21
N ALA A 95 -0.61 10.80 -3.23
CA ALA A 95 -0.64 9.34 -3.34
C ALA A 95 -0.34 8.90 -4.79
N GLU A 96 0.45 9.69 -5.52
CA GLU A 96 0.74 9.48 -6.94
C GLU A 96 1.46 8.13 -7.17
N ASP A 97 2.33 7.76 -6.24
CA ASP A 97 3.06 6.50 -6.19
C ASP A 97 2.12 5.32 -6.00
N TYR A 98 1.26 5.38 -4.98
CA TYR A 98 0.28 4.34 -4.70
C TYR A 98 -0.68 4.13 -5.88
N ALA A 99 -1.15 5.22 -6.48
CA ALA A 99 -1.99 5.18 -7.67
C ALA A 99 -1.28 4.50 -8.85
N LEU A 100 0.00 4.82 -9.08
CA LEU A 100 0.80 4.19 -10.13
C LEU A 100 0.88 2.66 -9.95
N TRP A 101 1.21 2.20 -8.74
CA TRP A 101 1.31 0.76 -8.43
C TRP A 101 -0.03 0.05 -8.57
N CYS A 102 -1.10 0.67 -8.07
CA CYS A 102 -2.47 0.17 -8.20
C CYS A 102 -2.92 0.05 -9.65
N ARG A 103 -2.62 1.02 -10.51
CA ARG A 103 -2.96 0.94 -11.94
C ARG A 103 -2.09 -0.06 -12.70
N ALA A 104 -0.85 -0.28 -12.26
CA ALA A 104 0.05 -1.26 -12.86
C ALA A 104 -0.33 -2.73 -12.53
N ALA A 105 -1.04 -2.98 -11.43
CA ALA A 105 -1.31 -4.32 -10.92
C ALA A 105 -2.26 -5.20 -11.79
N PRO A 106 -3.42 -4.72 -12.27
CA PRO A 106 -4.35 -5.55 -13.05
C PRO A 106 -4.27 -5.28 -14.57
N PRO A 107 -4.19 -6.31 -15.43
CA PRO A 107 -3.50 -7.60 -15.29
C PRO A 107 -2.02 -7.53 -15.73
N GLY A 108 -1.44 -6.32 -15.81
CA GLY A 108 -0.23 -6.07 -16.61
C GLY A 108 1.10 -6.43 -15.95
N LYS A 109 1.44 -5.77 -14.84
CA LYS A 109 2.83 -5.76 -14.34
C LYS A 109 3.09 -6.80 -13.27
N ARG A 110 4.28 -7.39 -13.26
CA ARG A 110 4.74 -8.32 -12.23
C ARG A 110 5.63 -7.61 -11.21
N PHE A 111 5.30 -7.82 -9.94
CA PHE A 111 5.97 -7.25 -8.80
C PHE A 111 6.81 -8.31 -8.09
N ALA A 112 7.92 -7.90 -7.52
CA ALA A 112 8.71 -8.68 -6.61
C ALA A 112 9.35 -7.75 -5.57
N ASN A 113 9.67 -8.26 -4.39
CA ASN A 113 10.45 -7.52 -3.41
C ASN A 113 11.64 -8.37 -2.98
N LEU A 114 12.79 -7.72 -2.77
CA LEU A 114 13.98 -8.32 -2.19
C LEU A 114 13.87 -8.30 -0.65
N GLU A 115 14.36 -9.35 0.00
CA GLU A 115 14.38 -9.42 1.47
C GLU A 115 15.51 -8.57 2.06
N GLU A 116 16.56 -8.33 1.28
CA GLU A 116 17.70 -7.52 1.68
C GLU A 116 17.29 -6.06 1.86
N SER A 117 17.75 -5.46 2.96
CA SER A 117 17.53 -4.03 3.20
C SER A 117 18.52 -3.21 2.39
N LEU A 118 18.06 -2.71 1.24
CA LEU A 118 18.88 -1.95 0.29
C LEU A 118 18.48 -0.47 0.22
N MET A 119 17.52 -0.07 1.05
CA MET A 119 17.06 1.30 1.16
C MET A 119 17.02 1.77 2.62
N PHE A 120 17.60 2.92 2.89
CA PHE A 120 17.48 3.60 4.16
C PHE A 120 16.51 4.77 4.01
N TYR A 121 15.35 4.67 4.66
CA TYR A 121 14.28 5.65 4.57
C TYR A 121 14.28 6.60 5.77
N ARG A 122 14.33 7.90 5.52
CA ARG A 122 14.42 8.91 6.59
C ARG A 122 13.06 9.20 7.22
N LEU A 123 13.02 9.12 8.55
CA LEU A 123 11.89 9.54 9.36
C LEU A 123 12.15 10.94 9.91
N HIS A 124 11.31 11.89 9.51
CA HIS A 124 11.29 13.23 10.11
C HIS A 124 9.85 13.75 10.21
N PRO A 125 9.57 14.75 11.09
CA PRO A 125 8.21 15.22 11.34
C PRO A 125 7.52 15.89 10.15
N ALA A 126 8.31 16.48 9.24
CA ALA A 126 7.81 17.24 8.09
C ALA A 126 7.49 16.36 6.86
N ARG A 127 7.63 15.03 6.95
CA ARG A 127 7.36 14.13 5.82
C ARG A 127 5.90 14.21 5.38
N THR A 128 5.68 14.12 4.07
CA THR A 128 4.36 14.21 3.43
C THR A 128 3.34 13.28 4.07
N SER A 129 3.73 12.02 4.30
CA SER A 129 2.88 10.98 4.93
C SER A 129 2.41 11.32 6.34
N GLN A 130 3.14 12.16 7.07
CA GLN A 130 2.76 12.63 8.39
C GLN A 130 1.93 13.91 8.32
N VAL A 131 2.38 14.91 7.54
CA VAL A 131 1.77 16.23 7.48
C VAL A 131 0.43 16.22 6.74
N GLN A 132 0.22 15.27 5.83
CA GLN A 132 -0.88 15.29 4.87
C GLN A 132 -1.69 14.00 4.86
N CYS A 133 -1.57 13.21 5.93
CA CYS A 133 -2.23 11.92 6.11
C CYS A 133 -3.74 11.95 5.80
N GLN A 134 -4.42 13.06 6.12
CA GLN A 134 -5.84 13.24 5.84
C GLN A 134 -6.16 13.25 4.34
N ARG A 135 -5.39 14.04 3.57
CA ARG A 135 -5.55 14.14 2.11
C ARG A 135 -5.16 12.83 1.45
N MET A 136 -4.12 12.17 1.95
CA MET A 136 -3.71 10.85 1.48
C MET A 136 -4.78 9.78 1.72
N ALA A 137 -5.47 9.80 2.86
CA ALA A 137 -6.55 8.86 3.14
C ALA A 137 -7.74 9.01 2.17
N VAL A 138 -8.09 10.25 1.80
CA VAL A 138 -9.13 10.49 0.77
C VAL A 138 -8.69 9.87 -0.57
N LYS A 139 -7.44 10.09 -0.97
CA LYS A 139 -6.90 9.50 -2.21
C LYS A 139 -6.75 7.99 -2.16
N ASP A 140 -6.37 7.43 -1.01
CA ASP A 140 -6.32 5.98 -0.77
C ASP A 140 -7.68 5.32 -1.05
N ILE A 141 -8.77 5.91 -0.54
CA ILE A 141 -10.13 5.41 -0.82
C ILE A 141 -10.45 5.52 -2.31
N GLU A 142 -10.21 6.67 -2.93
CA GLU A 142 -10.47 6.87 -4.37
C GLU A 142 -9.75 5.83 -5.23
N ILE A 143 -8.46 5.62 -4.99
CA ILE A 143 -7.62 4.64 -5.71
C ILE A 143 -8.14 3.22 -5.47
N LYS A 144 -8.44 2.85 -4.22
CA LYS A 144 -8.99 1.52 -3.90
C LYS A 144 -10.33 1.27 -4.54
N ARG A 145 -11.23 2.26 -4.58
CA ARG A 145 -12.52 2.14 -5.28
C ARG A 145 -12.32 1.87 -6.75
N LEU A 146 -11.42 2.59 -7.42
CA LEU A 146 -11.08 2.33 -8.83
C LEU A 146 -10.61 0.89 -9.04
N CYS A 147 -9.69 0.41 -8.20
CA CYS A 147 -9.15 -0.94 -8.30
C CYS A 147 -10.21 -2.03 -8.04
N ILE A 148 -11.00 -1.86 -6.98
CA ILE A 148 -12.04 -2.83 -6.59
C ILE A 148 -13.14 -2.88 -7.65
N ARG A 149 -13.60 -1.74 -8.16
CA ARG A 149 -14.60 -1.71 -9.24
C ARG A 149 -14.10 -2.39 -10.50
N ALA A 150 -12.85 -2.14 -10.88
CA ALA A 150 -12.24 -2.81 -12.02
C ALA A 150 -12.17 -4.33 -11.82
N LEU A 151 -11.81 -4.78 -10.62
CA LEU A 151 -11.73 -6.20 -10.26
C LEU A 151 -13.10 -6.89 -10.23
N LEU A 152 -14.11 -6.20 -9.71
CA LEU A 152 -15.44 -6.76 -9.43
C LEU A 152 -16.48 -6.45 -10.52
N GLY A 153 -16.14 -5.69 -11.56
CA GLY A 153 -17.05 -5.38 -12.66
C GLY A 153 -18.08 -4.29 -12.34
N GLY A 154 -17.68 -3.26 -11.57
CA GLY A 154 -18.43 -2.00 -11.45
C GLY A 154 -18.97 -1.65 -10.06
N ASP A 155 -19.09 -2.61 -9.14
CA ASP A 155 -19.56 -2.37 -7.77
C ASP A 155 -18.45 -2.60 -6.74
N ASP A 156 -18.31 -1.67 -5.79
CA ASP A 156 -17.40 -1.74 -4.66
C ASP A 156 -18.09 -1.81 -3.29
N ALA A 157 -19.41 -1.58 -3.20
CA ALA A 157 -20.24 -1.58 -1.97
C ALA A 157 -19.59 -1.03 -0.69
N SER A 158 -18.67 -0.06 -0.80
CA SER A 158 -17.83 0.47 0.30
C SER A 158 -16.75 -0.46 0.87
N LEU A 159 -16.33 -1.50 0.13
CA LEU A 159 -15.18 -2.34 0.48
C LEU A 159 -13.87 -1.52 0.53
N ALA A 160 -13.74 -0.49 -0.31
CA ALA A 160 -12.58 0.41 -0.27
C ALA A 160 -12.46 1.10 1.10
N GLU A 161 -13.58 1.57 1.65
CA GLU A 161 -13.64 2.20 2.97
C GLU A 161 -13.32 1.19 4.08
N LEU A 162 -13.80 -0.06 3.97
CA LEU A 162 -13.43 -1.11 4.91
C LEU A 162 -11.90 -1.31 4.94
N LEU A 163 -11.27 -1.37 3.76
CA LEU A 163 -9.84 -1.64 3.58
C LEU A 163 -8.93 -0.39 3.74
N CYS A 164 -9.48 0.82 3.80
CA CYS A 164 -8.72 2.06 4.00
C CYS A 164 -8.08 2.11 5.39
N LEU A 165 -6.80 2.49 5.50
CA LEU A 165 -6.19 2.70 6.82
C LEU A 165 -6.86 3.88 7.55
N GLY A 166 -6.99 3.78 8.87
CA GLY A 166 -7.40 4.92 9.71
C GLY A 166 -8.88 5.34 9.64
N LEU A 167 -9.75 4.58 8.95
CA LEU A 167 -11.20 4.80 9.04
C LEU A 167 -11.82 3.98 10.17
N TYR A 168 -12.81 4.52 10.86
CA TYR A 168 -13.42 3.86 12.02
C TYR A 168 -14.94 3.87 11.92
N HIS A 169 -15.56 2.84 12.51
CA HIS A 169 -17.01 2.78 12.67
C HIS A 169 -17.38 3.34 14.03
N LYS A 170 -18.52 4.03 14.12
CA LYS A 170 -18.99 4.67 15.37
C LYS A 170 -19.33 3.66 16.46
N SER A 171 -19.69 2.44 16.08
CA SER A 171 -20.02 1.35 16.99
C SER A 171 -19.99 0.01 16.27
N ASN A 172 -19.87 -1.09 17.03
CA ASN A 172 -20.02 -2.45 16.52
C ASN A 172 -21.36 -2.65 15.81
N LYS A 173 -22.44 -2.02 16.28
CA LYS A 173 -23.76 -2.10 15.63
C LYS A 173 -23.73 -1.48 14.23
N SER A 174 -23.07 -0.34 14.06
CA SER A 174 -22.92 0.31 12.75
C SER A 174 -22.06 -0.53 11.79
N LEU A 175 -20.97 -1.12 12.29
CA LEU A 175 -20.13 -2.02 11.52
C LEU A 175 -20.90 -3.27 11.09
N ALA A 176 -21.59 -3.94 12.02
CA ALA A 176 -22.40 -5.11 11.72
C ALA A 176 -23.48 -4.81 10.66
N GLY A 177 -24.12 -3.64 10.75
CA GLY A 177 -25.09 -3.19 9.73
C GLY A 177 -24.46 -3.03 8.34
N ALA A 178 -23.26 -2.43 8.25
CA ALA A 178 -22.54 -2.30 6.99
C ALA A 178 -22.08 -3.67 6.43
N LEU A 179 -21.69 -4.59 7.30
CA LEU A 179 -21.19 -5.92 6.89
C LEU A 179 -22.23 -6.74 6.15
N THR A 180 -23.52 -6.62 6.48
CA THR A 180 -24.59 -7.33 5.75
C THR A 180 -24.57 -7.04 4.25
N GLY A 181 -24.31 -5.78 3.86
CA GLY A 181 -24.18 -5.39 2.45
C GLY A 181 -22.81 -5.74 1.84
N LEU A 182 -21.77 -5.80 2.67
CA LEU A 182 -20.40 -6.08 2.22
C LEU A 182 -20.10 -7.57 2.02
N ILE A 183 -20.80 -8.48 2.70
CA ILE A 183 -20.51 -9.93 2.62
C ILE A 183 -20.47 -10.45 1.17
N PRO A 184 -21.47 -10.19 0.31
CA PRO A 184 -21.42 -10.65 -1.09
C PRO A 184 -20.20 -10.10 -1.84
N VAL A 185 -19.83 -8.84 -1.58
CA VAL A 185 -18.71 -8.17 -2.21
C VAL A 185 -17.37 -8.71 -1.70
N ILE A 186 -17.25 -8.99 -0.40
CA ILE A 186 -16.08 -9.63 0.21
C ILE A 186 -15.87 -11.05 -0.36
N LEU A 187 -16.93 -11.82 -0.53
CA LEU A 187 -16.84 -13.16 -1.11
C LEU A 187 -16.40 -13.11 -2.58
N LYS A 188 -17.02 -12.22 -3.36
CA LYS A 188 -16.63 -11.98 -4.77
C LYS A 188 -15.19 -11.49 -4.88
N PHE A 189 -14.78 -10.61 -3.96
CA PHE A 189 -13.43 -10.11 -3.83
C PHE A 189 -12.43 -11.26 -3.64
N GLY A 190 -12.63 -12.10 -2.63
CA GLY A 190 -11.74 -13.24 -2.38
C GLY A 190 -11.60 -14.20 -3.57
N GLN A 191 -12.67 -14.40 -4.35
CA GLN A 191 -12.65 -15.23 -5.56
C GLN A 191 -11.88 -14.61 -6.74
N ARG A 192 -11.76 -13.28 -6.78
CA ARG A 192 -11.08 -12.55 -7.88
C ARG A 192 -9.62 -12.23 -7.58
N MET A 193 -9.20 -12.30 -6.33
CA MET A 193 -7.83 -12.02 -5.94
C MET A 193 -6.85 -13.11 -6.41
N PRO A 194 -5.63 -12.74 -6.81
CA PRO A 194 -4.62 -13.70 -7.24
C PRO A 194 -4.14 -14.63 -6.11
N CYS A 195 -4.35 -14.25 -4.84
CA CYS A 195 -4.07 -15.09 -3.68
C CYS A 195 -5.27 -15.12 -2.71
N PRO A 196 -6.21 -16.08 -2.86
CA PRO A 196 -7.43 -16.15 -2.05
C PRO A 196 -7.17 -16.22 -0.54
N ASN A 197 -6.22 -17.04 -0.08
CA ASN A 197 -5.90 -17.18 1.34
C ASN A 197 -5.40 -15.85 1.93
N THR A 198 -4.45 -15.18 1.26
CA THR A 198 -3.97 -13.85 1.69
C THR A 198 -5.12 -12.83 1.72
N SER A 199 -6.04 -12.88 0.75
CA SER A 199 -7.17 -11.94 0.72
C SER A 199 -8.15 -12.19 1.88
N ALA A 200 -8.39 -13.45 2.23
CA ALA A 200 -9.22 -13.84 3.36
C ALA A 200 -8.59 -13.40 4.69
N ASP A 201 -7.29 -13.67 4.89
CA ASP A 201 -6.54 -13.24 6.07
C ASP A 201 -6.55 -11.72 6.23
N LEU A 202 -6.34 -10.99 5.13
CA LEU A 202 -6.35 -9.54 5.09
C LEU A 202 -7.72 -8.99 5.52
N VAL A 203 -8.82 -9.51 4.96
CA VAL A 203 -10.17 -9.09 5.36
C VAL A 203 -10.43 -9.45 6.83
N GLY A 204 -10.06 -10.66 7.27
CA GLY A 204 -10.22 -11.09 8.65
C GLY A 204 -9.50 -10.18 9.64
N GLN A 205 -8.24 -9.82 9.36
CA GLN A 205 -7.46 -8.88 10.18
C GLN A 205 -8.08 -7.49 10.21
N VAL A 206 -8.58 -6.99 9.07
CA VAL A 206 -9.28 -5.70 9.01
C VAL A 206 -10.52 -5.73 9.89
N LEU A 207 -11.35 -6.77 9.78
CA LEU A 207 -12.57 -6.89 10.58
C LEU A 207 -12.25 -6.95 12.07
N ALA A 208 -11.30 -7.80 12.47
CA ALA A 208 -10.85 -7.91 13.86
C ALA A 208 -10.38 -6.55 14.40
N GLN A 209 -9.57 -5.83 13.62
CA GLN A 209 -9.15 -4.46 13.95
C GLN A 209 -10.36 -3.53 14.13
N ARG A 210 -11.33 -3.52 13.20
CA ARG A 210 -12.49 -2.62 13.28
C ARG A 210 -13.37 -2.86 14.50
N PHE A 211 -13.57 -4.12 14.87
CA PHE A 211 -14.34 -4.47 16.07
C PHE A 211 -13.61 -4.05 17.36
N ASN A 212 -12.29 -4.21 17.41
CA ASN A 212 -11.49 -3.77 18.57
C ASN A 212 -11.48 -2.24 18.71
N ASP A 213 -11.33 -1.52 17.60
CA ASP A 213 -11.23 -0.07 17.61
C ASP A 213 -12.54 0.61 18.06
N ALA A 214 -13.69 0.01 17.74
CA ALA A 214 -15.01 0.52 18.14
C ALA A 214 -15.26 0.47 19.66
N HIS A 215 -14.44 -0.25 20.43
CA HIS A 215 -14.45 -0.27 21.89
C HIS A 215 -13.48 0.73 22.53
N SER A 216 -12.53 1.23 21.74
CA SER A 216 -11.46 2.09 22.22
C SER A 216 -11.85 3.55 22.04
N SER A 217 -12.07 4.27 23.15
CA SER A 217 -12.12 5.74 23.16
C SER A 217 -10.72 6.34 23.05
N VAL A 218 -9.86 5.79 22.18
CA VAL A 218 -8.42 6.08 22.16
C VAL A 218 -8.14 7.17 21.15
N SER A 219 -8.07 8.40 21.62
CA SER A 219 -7.41 9.50 20.92
C SER A 219 -5.93 9.18 20.69
N GLY A 220 -5.56 8.68 19.50
CA GLY A 220 -4.15 8.45 19.20
C GLY A 220 -3.89 7.70 17.90
N GLY A 221 -3.83 8.44 16.79
CA GLY A 221 -3.46 7.93 15.45
C GLY A 221 -4.61 8.02 14.43
N TYR A 222 -4.49 8.91 13.44
CA TYR A 222 -5.51 9.16 12.40
C TYR A 222 -6.90 9.66 12.89
N TRP A 223 -7.03 10.09 14.15
CA TRP A 223 -8.32 10.29 14.84
C TRP A 223 -9.19 11.51 14.47
N TRP A 224 -8.87 12.30 13.43
CA TRP A 224 -9.65 13.53 13.12
C TRP A 224 -10.12 13.72 11.67
N VAL A 225 -9.97 12.72 10.79
CA VAL A 225 -10.15 12.94 9.33
C VAL A 225 -11.60 12.90 8.84
N LEU A 226 -12.55 12.31 9.58
CA LEU A 226 -13.90 12.07 9.05
C LEU A 226 -15.04 12.83 9.72
N LEU A 227 -14.77 13.70 10.71
CA LEU A 227 -15.82 14.49 11.35
C LEU A 227 -16.04 15.89 10.74
N SER A 228 -15.35 16.23 9.65
CA SER A 228 -15.49 17.51 8.95
C SER A 228 -15.93 17.40 7.48
N LEU A 229 -16.39 16.22 7.03
CA LEU A 229 -17.00 16.03 5.70
C LEU A 229 -18.53 15.86 5.76
N ARG A 230 -19.19 16.64 6.62
CA ARG A 230 -20.62 16.95 6.50
C ARG A 230 -20.81 18.45 6.47
#